data_AF-A0A815YLG5-F1
#
_entry.id   AF-A0A815YLG5-F1
#
_cell.length_a   1.000
_cell.length_b   1.000
_cell.length_c   1.000
_cell.angle_alpha   90.00
_cell.angle_beta   90.00
_cell.angle_gamma   90.00
#
_symmetry.space_group_name_H-M   'P 1'
#
loop_
_entity.id
_entity.type
_entity.pdbx_description
1 polymer ?
#
loop_
_entity_poly.entity_id
_entity_poly.type
_entity_poly.pdbx_seq_one_letter_code
_entity_poly.pdbx_strand_id
1 'polypeptide(L)'
;MLESVQNTTATATNIQILNIFTRRITLYLGIPFYLIGIIGGIFNTLMFTNFHKLRVSSCGIYLLLLNIIDLVLLNNSLLIRVLQYGFNYDLLISSKIICKIRFYVGHLSVMISFILIILASLERYGKTLR
;
A
#
# COMPACT_ATOMS: atom_id res chain seq x y z
N MET A 1 44.46 0.79 14.09
CA MET A 1 43.52 1.93 14.33
C MET A 1 43.13 2.67 13.06
N LEU A 2 43.99 2.78 12.03
CA LEU A 2 43.63 3.40 10.74
C LEU A 2 42.68 2.53 9.89
N GLU A 3 42.84 1.19 9.89
CA GLU A 3 41.95 0.28 9.14
C GLU A 3 40.51 0.21 9.69
N SER A 4 40.33 0.34 11.01
CA SER A 4 39.00 0.39 11.63
C SER A 4 38.26 1.70 11.32
N VAL A 5 38.99 2.82 11.18
CA VAL A 5 38.41 4.11 10.79
C VAL A 5 38.05 4.12 9.30
N GLN A 6 38.88 3.54 8.44
CA GLN A 6 38.62 3.44 7.00
C GLN A 6 37.40 2.55 6.67
N ASN A 7 37.20 1.45 7.40
CA ASN A 7 35.99 0.63 7.26
C ASN A 7 34.73 1.35 7.76
N THR A 8 34.85 2.21 8.77
CA THR A 8 33.71 2.98 9.30
C THR A 8 33.32 4.12 8.36
N THR A 9 34.28 4.76 7.67
CA THR A 9 33.99 5.80 6.68
C THR A 9 33.46 5.23 5.35
N ALA A 10 34.01 4.09 4.89
CA ALA A 10 33.52 3.40 3.70
C ALA A 10 32.10 2.82 3.88
N THR A 11 31.79 2.30 5.07
CA THR A 11 30.41 1.87 5.40
C THR A 11 29.47 3.06 5.50
N ALA A 12 29.90 4.19 6.08
CA ALA A 12 29.11 5.42 6.12
C ALA A 12 28.76 5.92 4.71
N THR A 13 29.70 5.95 3.77
CA THR A 13 29.42 6.37 2.38
C THR A 13 28.46 5.42 1.67
N ASN A 14 28.60 4.10 1.89
CA ASN A 14 27.71 3.10 1.29
C ASN A 14 26.27 3.21 1.80
N ILE A 15 26.08 3.48 3.10
CA ILE A 15 24.76 3.69 3.70
C ILE A 15 24.09 4.95 3.11
N GLN A 16 24.86 6.03 2.90
CA GLN A 16 24.34 7.27 2.31
C GLN A 16 23.90 7.07 0.86
N ILE A 17 24.72 6.41 0.05
CA ILE A 17 24.41 6.10 -1.36
C ILE A 17 23.14 5.24 -1.45
N LEU A 18 23.02 4.22 -0.59
CA LEU A 18 21.84 3.37 -0.55
C LEU A 18 20.57 4.17 -0.20
N ASN A 19 20.65 5.06 0.80
CA ASN A 19 19.51 5.88 1.20
C ASN A 19 19.08 6.86 0.10
N ILE A 20 20.04 7.47 -0.61
CA ILE A 20 19.76 8.34 -1.77
C ILE A 20 19.08 7.53 -2.88
N PHE A 21 19.57 6.32 -3.15
CA PHE A 21 19.01 5.44 -4.17
C PHE A 21 17.59 5.00 -3.81
N THR A 22 17.36 4.53 -2.57
CA THR A 22 16.04 4.17 -2.05
C THR A 22 15.08 5.36 -2.11
N ARG A 23 15.51 6.57 -1.75
CA ARG A 23 14.69 7.78 -1.84
C ARG A 23 14.27 8.06 -3.29
N ARG A 24 15.21 8.02 -4.23
CA ARG A 24 14.92 8.29 -5.65
C ARG A 24 13.96 7.26 -6.24
N ILE A 25 14.20 5.96 -5.99
CA ILE A 25 13.30 4.89 -6.44
C ILE A 25 11.92 5.07 -5.84
N THR A 26 11.85 5.35 -4.54
CA THR A 26 10.58 5.52 -3.84
C THR A 26 9.76 6.69 -4.39
N LEU A 27 10.40 7.80 -4.77
CA LEU A 27 9.69 8.91 -5.39
C LEU A 27 9.28 8.59 -6.83
N TYR A 28 10.21 8.07 -7.62
CA TYR A 28 10.00 7.84 -9.04
C TYR A 28 9.01 6.72 -9.32
N LEU A 29 8.99 5.66 -8.50
CA LEU A 29 8.00 4.59 -8.58
C LEU A 29 6.78 4.84 -7.69
N GLY A 30 6.95 5.41 -6.50
CA GLY A 30 5.84 5.57 -5.55
C GLY A 30 4.77 6.54 -6.04
N ILE A 31 5.15 7.66 -6.66
CA ILE A 31 4.17 8.64 -7.17
C ILE A 31 3.30 8.04 -8.29
N PRO A 32 3.85 7.45 -9.38
CA PRO A 32 3.01 6.86 -10.42
C PRO A 32 2.21 5.67 -9.92
N PHE A 33 2.76 4.81 -9.06
CA PHE A 33 1.99 3.71 -8.45
C PHE A 33 0.81 4.23 -7.63
N TYR A 34 1.00 5.32 -6.88
CA TYR A 34 -0.08 5.94 -6.13
C TYR A 34 -1.17 6.49 -7.05
N LEU A 35 -0.79 7.20 -8.12
CA LEU A 35 -1.74 7.74 -9.11
C LEU A 35 -2.54 6.61 -9.79
N ILE A 36 -1.86 5.58 -10.27
CA ILE A 36 -2.48 4.41 -10.89
C ILE A 36 -3.42 3.71 -9.90
N GLY A 37 -2.99 3.55 -8.65
CA GLY A 37 -3.80 2.93 -7.60
C GLY A 37 -5.08 3.71 -7.28
N ILE A 38 -5.00 5.04 -7.18
CA ILE A 38 -6.17 5.90 -6.97
C ILE A 38 -7.11 5.85 -8.17
N ILE A 39 -6.58 6.01 -9.38
CA ILE A 39 -7.39 5.99 -10.62
C ILE A 39 -8.08 4.64 -10.78
N GLY A 40 -7.35 3.54 -10.60
CA GLY A 40 -7.89 2.18 -10.65
C GLY A 40 -8.95 1.94 -9.57
N GLY A 41 -8.72 2.42 -8.34
CA GLY A 41 -9.68 2.31 -7.25
C GLY A 41 -10.99 3.09 -7.49
N ILE A 42 -10.89 4.29 -8.07
CA ILE A 42 -12.05 5.09 -8.48
C ILE A 42 -12.82 4.37 -9.60
N PHE A 43 -12.11 3.87 -10.62
CA PHE A 43 -12.73 3.19 -11.74
C PHE A 43 -13.44 1.89 -11.31
N ASN A 44 -12.82 1.10 -10.43
CA ASN A 44 -13.45 -0.08 -9.84
C ASN A 44 -14.72 0.28 -9.08
N THR A 45 -14.68 1.30 -8.22
CA THR A 45 -15.86 1.75 -7.45
C THR A 45 -16.98 2.24 -8.39
N LEU A 46 -16.62 2.97 -9.45
CA LEU A 46 -17.55 3.44 -10.47
C LEU A 46 -18.19 2.26 -11.22
N MET A 47 -17.39 1.25 -11.59
CA MET A 47 -17.89 0.03 -12.24
C MET A 47 -18.89 -0.70 -11.34
N PHE A 48 -18.56 -0.94 -10.07
CA PHE A 48 -19.50 -1.59 -9.15
C PHE A 48 -20.78 -0.78 -8.90
N THR A 49 -20.69 0.55 -8.97
CA THR A 49 -21.85 1.44 -8.78
C THR A 49 -22.77 1.47 -10.00
N ASN A 50 -22.21 1.44 -11.21
CA ASN A 50 -22.97 1.51 -12.46
C ASN A 50 -23.53 0.15 -12.91
N PHE A 51 -22.82 -0.95 -12.63
CA PHE A 51 -23.29 -2.28 -13.02
C PHE A 51 -24.22 -2.89 -11.97
N HIS A 52 -25.53 -2.72 -12.17
CA HIS A 52 -26.58 -3.32 -11.32
C HIS A 52 -26.41 -4.84 -11.13
N LYS A 53 -25.95 -5.56 -12.16
CA LYS A 53 -25.67 -7.01 -12.09
C LYS A 53 -24.56 -7.38 -11.09
N LEU A 54 -23.60 -6.48 -10.86
CA LEU A 54 -22.52 -6.68 -9.89
C LEU A 54 -23.00 -6.39 -8.46
N ARG A 55 -23.92 -5.44 -8.27
CA ARG A 55 -24.45 -5.06 -6.95
C ARG A 55 -25.38 -6.12 -6.33
N VAL A 56 -26.08 -6.89 -7.16
CA VAL A 56 -26.97 -7.99 -6.71
C VAL A 56 -26.18 -9.27 -6.37
N SER A 57 -24.97 -9.40 -6.90
CA SER A 57 -24.11 -10.55 -6.65
C SER A 57 -23.30 -10.34 -5.37
N SER A 58 -23.42 -11.25 -4.40
CA SER A 58 -22.58 -11.28 -3.19
C SER A 58 -21.08 -11.13 -3.50
N CYS A 59 -20.59 -11.80 -4.55
CA CYS A 59 -19.20 -11.70 -5.01
C CYS A 59 -18.78 -10.27 -5.39
N GLY A 60 -19.69 -9.49 -5.97
CA GLY A 60 -19.41 -8.10 -6.34
C GLY A 60 -19.28 -7.19 -5.11
N ILE A 61 -20.02 -7.49 -4.03
CA ILE A 61 -19.92 -6.77 -2.75
C ILE A 61 -18.58 -7.05 -2.08
N TYR A 62 -18.12 -8.30 -2.05
CA TYR A 62 -16.80 -8.65 -1.50
C TYR A 62 -15.65 -7.97 -2.28
N LEU A 63 -15.74 -7.90 -3.60
CA LEU A 63 -14.75 -7.21 -4.43
C LEU A 63 -14.78 -5.68 -4.26
N LEU A 64 -15.96 -5.10 -4.04
CA LEU A 64 -16.08 -3.68 -3.70
C LEU A 64 -15.42 -3.39 -2.36
N LEU A 65 -15.71 -4.21 -1.34
CA LEU A 65 -15.11 -4.06 -0.01
C LEU A 65 -13.58 -4.23 -0.07
N LEU A 66 -13.10 -5.21 -0.84
CA LEU A 66 -11.68 -5.42 -1.10
C LEU A 66 -11.02 -4.15 -1.66
N ASN A 67 -11.61 -3.55 -2.69
CA ASN A 67 -11.10 -2.33 -3.30
C ASN A 67 -11.04 -1.15 -2.31
N ILE A 68 -12.02 -1.03 -1.41
CA ILE A 68 -12.00 0.00 -0.36
C ILE A 68 -10.84 -0.24 0.62
N ILE A 69 -10.65 -1.49 1.06
CA ILE A 69 -9.56 -1.85 1.98
C ILE A 69 -8.20 -1.61 1.33
N ASP A 70 -8.04 -1.98 0.06
CA ASP A 70 -6.81 -1.76 -0.69
C ASP A 70 -6.53 -0.26 -0.92
N LEU A 71 -7.56 0.57 -1.13
CA LEU A 71 -7.41 2.02 -1.16
C LEU A 71 -6.95 2.59 0.19
N VAL A 72 -7.51 2.10 1.31
CA VAL A 72 -7.06 2.50 2.65
C VAL A 72 -5.61 2.09 2.88
N LEU A 73 -5.21 0.89 2.44
CA LEU A 73 -3.82 0.43 2.52
C LEU A 73 -2.88 1.28 1.67
N LEU A 74 -3.28 1.60 0.43
CA LEU A 74 -2.51 2.45 -0.48
C LEU A 74 -2.29 3.84 0.12
N ASN A 75 -3.34 4.44 0.69
CA ASN A 75 -3.23 5.72 1.39
C ASN A 75 -2.31 5.61 2.61
N ASN A 76 -2.49 4.65 3.50
CA ASN A 76 -1.65 4.55 4.71
C ASN A 76 -0.19 4.16 4.41
N SER A 77 0.06 3.38 3.36
CA SER A 77 1.40 2.88 3.04
C SER A 77 2.17 3.84 2.13
N LEU A 78 1.60 4.22 0.97
CA LEU A 78 2.30 5.05 -0.01
C LEU A 78 2.21 6.54 0.31
N LEU A 79 1.08 7.07 0.78
CA LEU A 79 0.95 8.53 1.02
C LEU A 79 1.98 9.00 2.04
N ILE A 80 2.11 8.28 3.15
CA ILE A 80 3.08 8.61 4.21
C ILE A 80 4.52 8.55 3.67
N ARG A 81 4.79 7.58 2.79
CA ARG A 81 6.10 7.39 2.17
C ARG A 81 6.43 8.54 1.20
N VAL A 82 5.47 8.92 0.35
CA VAL A 82 5.60 10.06 -0.58
C VAL A 82 5.76 11.37 0.20
N LEU A 83 5.02 11.55 1.29
CA LEU A 83 5.10 12.74 2.11
C LEU A 83 6.44 12.85 2.85
N GLN A 84 6.95 11.73 3.36
CA GLN A 84 8.26 11.67 4.01
C GLN A 84 9.40 12.00 3.02
N TYR A 85 9.45 11.32 1.87
CA TYR A 85 10.56 11.48 0.92
C TYR A 85 10.43 12.70 0.01
N GLY A 86 9.20 13.17 -0.26
CA GLY A 86 8.90 14.26 -1.18
C GLY A 86 8.87 15.64 -0.51
N PHE A 87 8.30 15.72 0.70
CA PHE A 87 8.16 16.99 1.43
C PHE A 87 9.12 17.13 2.62
N ASN A 88 10.00 16.15 2.85
CA ASN A 88 10.89 16.07 4.04
C ASN A 88 10.13 16.27 5.37
N TYR A 89 8.85 15.86 5.42
CA TYR A 89 8.02 16.00 6.61
C TYR A 89 7.94 14.64 7.32
N ASP A 90 8.74 14.47 8.37
CA ASP A 90 8.80 13.23 9.17
C ASP A 90 7.62 13.13 10.15
N LEU A 91 6.44 12.78 9.64
CA LEU A 91 5.28 12.39 10.47
C LEU A 91 5.60 11.26 11.46
N LEU A 92 6.54 10.39 11.08
CA LEU A 92 6.97 9.23 11.88
C LEU A 92 7.76 9.63 13.13
N ILE A 93 8.51 10.72 13.06
CA ILE A 93 9.25 11.27 14.21
C ILE A 93 8.32 12.14 15.05
N SER A 94 7.38 12.85 14.40
CA SER A 94 6.41 13.71 15.06
C SER A 94 5.48 12.96 16.02
N SER A 95 5.10 11.71 15.72
CA SER A 95 4.28 10.91 16.64
C SER A 95 4.53 9.40 16.55
N LYS A 96 5.05 8.82 17.63
CA LYS A 96 5.21 7.36 17.81
C LYS A 96 3.89 6.60 17.66
N ILE A 97 2.77 7.25 17.97
CA ILE A 97 1.43 6.67 17.89
C ILE A 97 1.05 6.41 16.43
N ILE A 98 1.33 7.36 15.54
CA ILE A 98 1.04 7.25 14.09
C ILE A 98 1.87 6.12 13.47
N CYS A 99 3.14 6.01 13.85
CA CYS A 99 4.00 4.92 13.39
C CYS A 99 3.46 3.53 13.79
N LYS A 100 2.97 3.39 15.02
CA LYS A 100 2.42 2.13 15.52
C LYS A 100 1.10 1.80 14.84
N ILE A 101 0.15 2.75 14.79
CA ILE A 101 -1.14 2.58 14.12
C ILE A 101 -0.96 2.18 12.66
N ARG A 102 -0.03 2.80 11.94
CA ARG A 102 0.27 2.46 10.54
C ARG A 102 0.63 0.99 10.35
N PHE A 103 1.47 0.44 11.21
CA PHE A 103 1.88 -0.97 11.12
C PHE A 103 0.71 -1.91 11.38
N TYR A 104 -0.10 -1.61 12.40
CA TYR A 104 -1.30 -2.39 12.71
C TYR A 104 -2.34 -2.32 11.58
N VAL A 105 -2.69 -1.12 11.13
CA VAL A 105 -3.66 -0.92 10.05
C VAL A 105 -3.17 -1.58 8.76
N GLY A 106 -1.91 -1.40 8.40
CA GLY A 106 -1.34 -2.04 7.21
C GLY A 106 -1.43 -3.56 7.24
N HIS A 107 -1.05 -4.17 8.37
CA HIS A 107 -1.10 -5.63 8.51
C HIS A 107 -2.55 -6.16 8.53
N LEU A 108 -3.44 -5.48 9.24
CA LEU A 108 -4.86 -5.86 9.29
C LEU A 108 -5.52 -5.72 7.91
N SER A 109 -5.28 -4.63 7.19
CA SER A 109 -5.81 -4.43 5.84
C SER A 109 -5.38 -5.54 4.89
N VAL A 110 -4.11 -5.94 4.90
CA VAL A 110 -3.61 -7.04 4.05
C VAL A 110 -4.33 -8.35 4.38
N MET A 111 -4.46 -8.68 5.66
CA MET A 111 -5.16 -9.91 6.09
C MET A 111 -6.63 -9.90 5.68
N ILE A 112 -7.32 -8.77 5.84
CA ILE A 112 -8.71 -8.60 5.41
C ILE A 112 -8.82 -8.75 3.90
N SER A 113 -7.93 -8.14 3.12
CA SER A 113 -7.91 -8.28 1.65
C SER A 113 -7.77 -9.74 1.22
N PHE A 114 -6.86 -10.50 1.85
CA PHE A 114 -6.73 -11.94 1.57
C PHE A 114 -8.01 -12.73 1.87
N ILE A 115 -8.63 -12.49 3.03
CA ILE A 115 -9.87 -13.17 3.40
C ILE A 115 -10.98 -12.85 2.39
N LEU A 116 -11.14 -11.58 2.00
CA LEU A 116 -12.16 -11.16 1.03
C LEU A 116 -11.96 -11.81 -0.35
N ILE A 117 -10.71 -11.95 -0.81
CA ILE A 117 -10.40 -12.63 -2.07
C ILE A 117 -10.79 -14.11 -2.01
N ILE A 118 -10.50 -14.79 -0.89
CA ILE A 118 -10.85 -16.20 -0.70
C ILE A 118 -12.37 -16.38 -0.70
N LEU A 119 -13.10 -15.53 0.04
CA LEU A 119 -14.57 -15.56 0.07
C LEU A 119 -15.16 -15.32 -1.32
N ALA A 120 -14.67 -14.30 -2.03
CA ALA A 120 -15.13 -13.99 -3.39
C ALA A 120 -14.90 -15.15 -4.37
N SER A 121 -13.76 -15.85 -4.22
CA SER A 121 -13.42 -17.02 -5.03
C SER A 121 -14.31 -18.22 -4.74
N LEU A 122 -14.61 -18.46 -3.45
CA LEU A 122 -15.49 -19.53 -3.01
C LEU A 122 -16.92 -19.34 -3.54
N GLU A 123 -17.44 -18.11 -3.47
CA GLU A 123 -18.76 -17.81 -4.02
C GLU A 123 -18.82 -17.96 -5.53
N ARG A 124 -17.76 -17.57 -6.24
CA ARG A 124 -17.68 -17.76 -7.69
C ARG A 124 -17.67 -19.24 -8.05
N TYR A 125 -16.87 -20.04 -7.34
CA TYR A 125 -16.81 -21.49 -7.55
C TYR A 125 -18.17 -22.15 -7.31
N GLY A 126 -18.86 -21.78 -6.23
CA GLY A 126 -20.20 -22.29 -5.93
C GLY A 126 -21.24 -21.94 -6.98
N LYS A 127 -21.12 -20.79 -7.66
CA LYS A 127 -21.99 -20.41 -8.78
C LYS A 127 -21.66 -21.13 -10.09
N THR A 128 -20.40 -21.52 -10.31
CA THR A 128 -19.99 -22.23 -11.52
C THR A 128 -20.37 -23.72 -11.49
N LEU A 129 -20.45 -24.32 -10.30
CA LEU A 129 -20.80 -25.73 -10.12
C LEU A 129 -22.32 -26.01 -10.21
N ARG A 130 -23.16 -24.97 -10.22
CA ARG A 130 -24.62 -25.05 -10.24
C ARG A 130 -25.18 -24.67 -11.59
#